data_AF-A0A961IY29-F1
#
_entry.id   AF-A0A961IY29-F1
#
_cell.length_a   1.000
_cell.length_b   1.000
_cell.length_c   1.000
_cell.angle_alpha   90.00
_cell.angle_beta   90.00
_cell.angle_gamma   90.00
#
_symmetry.space_group_name_H-M   'P 1'
#
loop_
_entity.id
_entity.type
_entity.pdbx_description
1 polymer ?
#
loop_
_entity_poly.entity_id
_entity_poly.type
_entity_poly.pdbx_seq_one_letter_code
_entity_poly.pdbx_strand_id
1 'polypeptide(L)'
;MAVVALAAAWGALVAVERISQSAVTRALFLTGEDWAQVEVNGLQVILSGDAPTEAARFAALSAASHEVDGARVIDQMALPEAVAIEPPKFSVEMLRNEAGISLIGLIPAASDREALNRRMRAIDPIQPVADFLETAEFPTPEGWDSALDFALDMAAMLPRSKISMSADNVVVEAIAAAPDQKRDWEQEIRRKRPAGLRLALDIRAPLDVISPYTLRFLSDEQGARFDACTAYTTAGRNRIVSAGIAAGVKGAVDCTIGLGVPSPDWPQAVARGIQAVRDMGGGALTFSDADITLIAPANTPRDTFDRVTGELEADLPEVFSLHSVLTEPETGTASPAGIPEFIASLADSGAVQLRGRVASEQDRTIVETLARARFGMKKVYAPLRLDPALPEAWAVRTLAGLEALDQLAEGRVLVRPDVVTVSGTTGDKRASAEISRLLSEKLGEAEDFRVNVTYEEALDPVAAMPTPQECVADVNAALNQNKITFAPGSAEIERASMSTVDRIAEILKTCPDVAMEIGGYTDSQGREEMNQALSQRRAEAVVSALLARRVLTTNLKAFGYGEEYPIADNDTEEGREANRRIEFSLVGETR
;
A
#
# COMPACT_ATOMS: atom_id res chain seq x y z
N MET A 1 -94.53 -25.95 19.31
CA MET A 1 -94.53 -25.59 17.87
C MET A 1 -93.20 -24.94 17.46
N ALA A 2 -92.78 -23.81 18.06
CA ALA A 2 -91.53 -23.13 17.69
C ALA A 2 -90.24 -23.98 17.85
N VAL A 3 -90.11 -24.73 18.95
CA VAL A 3 -88.92 -25.58 19.22
C VAL A 3 -88.78 -26.73 18.21
N VAL A 4 -89.90 -27.31 17.77
CA VAL A 4 -89.93 -28.40 16.78
C VAL A 4 -89.58 -27.87 15.38
N ALA A 5 -90.04 -26.68 15.02
CA ALA A 5 -89.68 -26.03 13.76
C ALA A 5 -88.19 -25.64 13.71
N LEU A 6 -87.63 -25.16 14.82
CA LEU A 6 -86.19 -24.90 14.97
C LEU A 6 -85.34 -26.16 14.85
N ALA A 7 -85.75 -27.26 15.49
CA ALA A 7 -85.06 -28.54 15.38
C ALA A 7 -85.12 -29.12 13.95
N ALA A 8 -86.26 -28.98 13.27
CA ALA A 8 -86.42 -29.41 11.87
C ALA A 8 -85.59 -28.56 10.90
N ALA A 9 -85.54 -27.24 11.09
CA ALA A 9 -84.73 -26.33 10.27
C ALA A 9 -83.23 -26.57 10.49
N TRP A 10 -82.80 -26.79 11.73
CA TRP A 10 -81.42 -27.13 12.05
C TRP A 10 -81.02 -28.49 11.48
N GLY A 11 -81.90 -29.50 11.58
CA GLY A 11 -81.69 -30.81 10.96
C GLY A 11 -81.58 -30.75 9.43
N ALA A 12 -82.38 -29.90 8.78
CA ALA A 12 -82.31 -29.67 7.34
C ALA A 12 -81.01 -28.97 6.93
N LEU A 13 -80.56 -27.98 7.71
CA LEU A 13 -79.28 -27.29 7.49
C LEU A 13 -78.11 -28.27 7.56
N VAL A 14 -78.02 -29.05 8.65
CA VAL A 14 -76.96 -30.05 8.85
C VAL A 14 -76.99 -31.14 7.77
N ALA A 15 -78.18 -31.52 7.28
CA ALA A 15 -78.30 -32.46 6.18
C ALA A 15 -77.77 -31.88 4.86
N VAL A 16 -78.10 -30.63 4.53
CA VAL A 16 -77.58 -29.95 3.34
C VAL A 16 -76.07 -29.80 3.40
N GLU A 17 -75.53 -29.37 4.55
CA GLU A 17 -74.08 -29.22 4.75
C GLU A 17 -73.35 -30.54 4.53
N ARG A 18 -73.81 -31.64 5.14
CA ARG A 18 -73.19 -32.97 4.97
C ARG A 18 -73.26 -33.49 3.54
N ILE A 19 -74.38 -33.26 2.85
CA ILE A 19 -74.55 -33.69 1.45
C ILE A 19 -73.62 -32.88 0.55
N SER A 20 -73.61 -31.55 0.68
CA SER A 20 -72.72 -30.67 -0.10
C SER A 20 -71.25 -30.98 0.15
N GLN A 21 -70.84 -31.18 1.40
CA GLN A 21 -69.46 -31.54 1.73
C GLN A 21 -69.08 -32.89 1.10
N SER A 22 -69.91 -33.93 1.27
CA SER A 22 -69.61 -35.26 0.71
C SER A 22 -69.60 -35.29 -0.82
N ALA A 23 -70.46 -34.49 -1.48
CA ALA A 23 -70.50 -34.38 -2.93
C ALA A 23 -69.24 -33.69 -3.48
N VAL A 24 -68.90 -32.51 -2.94
CA VAL A 24 -67.73 -31.74 -3.40
C VAL A 24 -66.42 -32.47 -3.09
N THR A 25 -66.25 -33.04 -1.90
CA THR A 25 -65.03 -33.81 -1.56
C THR A 25 -64.86 -35.01 -2.50
N ARG A 26 -65.96 -35.66 -2.90
CA ARG A 26 -65.91 -36.78 -3.85
C ARG A 26 -65.56 -36.32 -5.25
N ALA A 27 -66.13 -35.20 -5.70
CA ALA A 27 -65.82 -34.63 -7.02
C ALA A 27 -64.34 -34.27 -7.13
N LEU A 28 -63.77 -33.59 -6.13
CA LEU A 28 -62.35 -33.24 -6.08
C LEU A 28 -61.45 -34.49 -6.11
N PHE A 29 -61.81 -35.54 -5.36
CA PHE A 29 -61.07 -36.80 -5.39
C PHE A 29 -61.11 -37.47 -6.78
N LEU A 30 -62.27 -37.45 -7.45
CA LEU A 30 -62.41 -38.06 -8.78
C LEU A 30 -61.67 -37.29 -9.87
N THR A 31 -61.49 -35.98 -9.72
CA THR A 31 -60.74 -35.14 -10.66
C THR A 31 -59.24 -35.08 -10.35
N GLY A 32 -58.77 -35.75 -9.29
CA GLY A 32 -57.37 -35.72 -8.87
C GLY A 32 -56.95 -34.42 -8.18
N GLU A 33 -57.91 -33.67 -7.65
CA GLU A 33 -57.73 -32.41 -6.92
C GLU A 33 -57.91 -32.64 -5.41
N ASP A 34 -57.47 -33.80 -4.90
CA ASP A 34 -57.61 -34.23 -3.50
C ASP A 34 -56.72 -33.45 -2.51
N TRP A 35 -55.82 -32.60 -3.04
CA TRP A 35 -55.08 -31.61 -2.27
C TRP A 35 -55.98 -30.47 -1.74
N ALA A 36 -57.13 -30.22 -2.37
CA ALA A 36 -58.06 -29.17 -1.97
C ALA A 36 -58.99 -29.66 -0.84
N GLN A 37 -58.97 -28.93 0.28
CA GLN A 37 -59.78 -29.19 1.46
C GLN A 37 -61.14 -28.49 1.36
N VAL A 38 -62.20 -29.16 1.81
CA VAL A 38 -63.58 -28.68 1.71
C VAL A 38 -64.18 -28.46 3.09
N GLU A 39 -64.54 -27.22 3.39
CA GLU A 39 -65.33 -26.84 4.56
C GLU A 39 -66.69 -26.29 4.12
N VAL A 40 -67.77 -26.62 4.83
CA VAL A 40 -69.11 -26.14 4.49
C VAL A 40 -69.70 -25.43 5.71
N ASN A 41 -70.19 -24.21 5.50
CA ASN A 41 -70.83 -23.40 6.52
C ASN A 41 -72.18 -22.88 6.00
N GLY A 42 -73.26 -23.48 6.47
CA GLY A 42 -74.61 -23.25 5.97
C GLY A 42 -74.74 -23.57 4.49
N LEU A 43 -74.86 -22.53 3.67
CA LEU A 43 -74.93 -22.67 2.22
C LEU A 43 -73.58 -22.49 1.53
N GLN A 44 -72.54 -22.01 2.20
CA GLN A 44 -71.24 -21.73 1.56
C GLN A 44 -70.33 -22.95 1.60
N VAL A 45 -69.59 -23.17 0.52
CA VAL A 45 -68.53 -24.18 0.40
C VAL A 45 -67.21 -23.46 0.25
N ILE A 46 -66.31 -23.65 1.19
CA ILE A 46 -64.98 -23.02 1.20
C ILE A 46 -63.97 -24.08 0.76
N LEU A 47 -63.22 -23.75 -0.30
CA LEU A 47 -62.08 -24.55 -0.75
C LEU A 47 -60.78 -23.91 -0.25
N SER A 48 -59.93 -24.70 0.38
CA SER A 48 -58.62 -24.26 0.89
C SER A 48 -57.53 -25.28 0.59
N GLY A 49 -56.26 -24.87 0.67
CA GLY A 49 -55.10 -25.72 0.36
C GLY A 49 -54.13 -25.07 -0.61
N ASP A 50 -52.92 -25.64 -0.72
CA ASP A 50 -51.87 -25.16 -1.60
C ASP A 50 -52.00 -25.83 -2.98
N ALA A 51 -52.46 -25.06 -3.97
CA ALA A 51 -52.63 -25.52 -5.33
C ALA A 51 -51.28 -25.77 -6.00
N PRO A 52 -51.01 -26.97 -6.56
CA PRO A 52 -49.74 -27.26 -7.23
C PRO A 52 -49.46 -26.36 -8.43
N THR A 53 -50.52 -25.92 -9.11
CA THR A 53 -50.46 -24.99 -10.24
C THR A 53 -51.75 -24.15 -10.29
N GLU A 54 -51.73 -23.05 -11.02
CA GLU A 54 -52.94 -22.25 -11.26
C GLU A 54 -54.01 -23.05 -12.01
N ALA A 55 -53.62 -23.93 -12.92
CA ALA A 55 -54.54 -24.83 -13.62
C ALA A 55 -55.26 -25.79 -12.67
N ALA A 56 -54.55 -26.37 -11.69
CA ALA A 56 -55.14 -27.24 -10.66
C ALA A 56 -56.14 -26.47 -9.78
N ARG A 57 -55.79 -25.24 -9.37
CA ARG A 57 -56.70 -24.36 -8.61
C ARG A 57 -58.02 -24.11 -9.36
N PHE A 58 -57.93 -23.81 -10.65
CA PHE A 58 -59.12 -23.64 -11.50
C PHE A 58 -59.91 -24.94 -11.68
N ALA A 59 -59.24 -26.08 -11.81
CA ALA A 59 -59.88 -27.38 -11.92
C ALA A 59 -60.68 -27.74 -10.64
N ALA A 60 -60.10 -27.48 -9.46
CA ALA A 60 -60.76 -27.68 -8.17
C ALA A 60 -62.03 -26.80 -8.00
N LEU A 61 -61.95 -25.51 -8.38
CA LEU A 61 -63.11 -24.61 -8.37
C LEU A 61 -64.23 -25.08 -9.31
N SER A 62 -63.84 -25.51 -10.51
CA SER A 62 -64.78 -26.00 -11.53
C SER A 62 -65.48 -27.28 -11.07
N ALA A 63 -64.74 -28.22 -10.50
CA ALA A 63 -65.28 -29.46 -9.95
C ALA A 63 -66.28 -29.20 -8.80
N ALA A 64 -65.95 -28.29 -7.87
CA ALA A 64 -66.87 -27.92 -6.81
C ALA A 64 -68.14 -27.20 -7.32
N SER A 65 -67.99 -26.32 -8.31
CA SER A 65 -69.10 -25.57 -8.93
C SER A 65 -70.03 -26.44 -9.79
N HIS A 66 -69.66 -27.69 -10.06
CA HIS A 66 -70.53 -28.66 -10.72
C HIS A 66 -71.49 -29.34 -9.72
N GLU A 67 -71.04 -29.55 -8.49
CA GLU A 67 -71.82 -30.22 -7.43
C GLU A 67 -72.71 -29.25 -6.64
N VAL A 68 -72.30 -27.99 -6.54
CA VAL A 68 -73.07 -26.91 -5.90
C VAL A 68 -73.05 -25.67 -6.78
N ASP A 69 -74.04 -24.78 -6.63
CA ASP A 69 -74.04 -23.49 -7.34
C ASP A 69 -72.72 -22.75 -7.09
N GLY A 70 -72.03 -22.38 -8.18
CA GLY A 70 -70.72 -21.70 -8.12
C GLY A 70 -70.74 -20.39 -7.33
N ALA A 71 -71.88 -19.72 -7.21
CA ALA A 71 -72.03 -18.53 -6.34
C ALA A 71 -71.86 -18.84 -4.85
N ARG A 72 -71.90 -20.12 -4.46
CA ARG A 72 -71.73 -20.61 -3.09
C ARG A 72 -70.30 -21.07 -2.80
N VAL A 73 -69.45 -21.17 -3.81
CA VAL A 73 -68.07 -21.64 -3.68
C VAL A 73 -67.16 -20.45 -3.38
N ILE A 74 -66.42 -20.53 -2.27
CA ILE A 74 -65.46 -19.53 -1.84
C ILE A 74 -64.06 -20.12 -2.03
N ASP A 75 -63.27 -19.44 -2.85
CA ASP A 75 -61.87 -19.79 -3.08
C ASP A 75 -60.95 -19.18 -2.01
N GLN A 76 -60.33 -20.03 -1.21
CA GLN A 76 -59.27 -19.69 -0.24
C GLN A 76 -58.02 -20.54 -0.49
N MET A 77 -57.83 -21.03 -1.72
CA MET A 77 -56.64 -21.81 -2.08
C MET A 77 -55.46 -20.88 -2.40
N ALA A 78 -54.27 -21.27 -1.97
CA ALA A 78 -53.02 -20.53 -2.19
C ALA A 78 -52.21 -21.15 -3.33
N LEU A 79 -51.31 -20.36 -3.95
CA LEU A 79 -50.29 -20.86 -4.87
C LEU A 79 -48.93 -20.81 -4.16
N PRO A 80 -48.05 -21.81 -4.34
CA PRO A 80 -46.71 -21.76 -3.77
C PRO A 80 -45.93 -20.56 -4.35
N GLU A 81 -45.24 -19.83 -3.48
CA GLU A 81 -44.37 -18.71 -3.88
C GLU A 81 -43.25 -19.19 -4.81
N ALA A 82 -42.96 -18.41 -5.87
CA ALA A 82 -41.85 -18.70 -6.76
C ALA A 82 -40.51 -18.62 -6.00
N VAL A 83 -39.69 -19.66 -6.11
CA VAL A 83 -38.36 -19.71 -5.50
C VAL A 83 -37.50 -18.57 -6.08
N ALA A 84 -37.09 -17.64 -5.24
CA ALA A 84 -36.16 -16.58 -5.63
C ALA A 84 -34.82 -17.21 -6.05
N ILE A 85 -34.39 -16.97 -7.29
CA ILE A 85 -33.09 -17.42 -7.79
C ILE A 85 -32.04 -16.49 -7.20
N GLU A 86 -31.11 -17.03 -6.39
CA GLU A 86 -29.97 -16.25 -5.91
C GLU A 86 -29.09 -15.82 -7.10
N PRO A 87 -28.71 -14.53 -7.19
CA PRO A 87 -27.83 -14.06 -8.26
C PRO A 87 -26.49 -14.81 -8.26
N PRO A 88 -25.92 -15.12 -9.44
CA PRO A 88 -24.60 -15.71 -9.52
C PRO A 88 -23.54 -14.72 -9.03
N LYS A 89 -22.44 -15.24 -8.49
CA LYS A 89 -21.30 -14.41 -8.09
C LYS A 89 -20.51 -13.99 -9.33
N PHE A 90 -20.67 -12.74 -9.74
CA PHE A 90 -19.85 -12.15 -10.78
C PHE A 90 -18.38 -12.07 -10.33
N SER A 91 -17.48 -12.47 -11.21
CA SER A 91 -16.04 -12.45 -10.97
C SER A 91 -15.26 -12.47 -12.27
N VAL A 92 -14.08 -11.85 -12.27
CA VAL A 92 -13.15 -11.88 -13.40
C VAL A 92 -11.76 -12.23 -12.89
N GLU A 93 -11.12 -13.17 -13.55
CA GLU A 93 -9.71 -13.48 -13.41
C GLU A 93 -8.97 -13.02 -14.67
N MET A 94 -7.95 -12.19 -14.47
CA MET A 94 -7.07 -11.67 -15.51
C MET A 94 -5.68 -12.25 -15.31
N LEU A 95 -5.24 -13.06 -16.27
CA LEU A 95 -3.90 -13.64 -16.27
C LEU A 95 -3.05 -12.92 -17.31
N ARG A 96 -1.87 -12.44 -16.91
CA ARG A 96 -0.91 -11.80 -17.83
C ARG A 96 0.47 -12.41 -17.63
N ASN A 97 1.07 -12.83 -18.73
CA ASN A 97 2.44 -13.31 -18.78
C ASN A 97 3.05 -13.03 -20.18
N GLU A 98 4.23 -13.60 -20.45
CA GLU A 98 4.94 -13.40 -21.73
C GLU A 98 4.22 -13.99 -22.95
N ALA A 99 3.27 -14.91 -22.75
CA ALA A 99 2.47 -15.50 -23.83
C ALA A 99 1.20 -14.68 -24.15
N GLY A 100 0.86 -13.69 -23.31
CA GLY A 100 -0.26 -12.79 -23.50
C GLY A 100 -1.19 -12.69 -22.30
N ILE A 101 -2.42 -12.28 -22.59
CA ILE A 101 -3.44 -11.94 -21.58
C ILE A 101 -4.60 -12.92 -21.72
N SER A 102 -5.14 -13.43 -20.61
CA SER A 102 -6.37 -14.21 -20.58
C SER A 102 -7.38 -13.58 -19.62
N LEU A 103 -8.62 -13.46 -20.07
CA LEU A 103 -9.77 -13.00 -19.28
C LEU A 103 -10.71 -14.18 -19.06
N ILE A 104 -11.03 -14.51 -17.81
CA ILE A 104 -11.82 -15.69 -17.45
C ILE A 104 -12.85 -15.28 -16.39
N GLY A 105 -14.11 -15.72 -16.52
CA GLY A 105 -15.10 -15.52 -15.47
C GLY A 105 -16.48 -15.10 -15.98
N LEU A 106 -17.31 -14.62 -15.07
CA LEU A 106 -18.69 -14.25 -15.31
C LEU A 106 -18.89 -12.76 -15.03
N ILE A 107 -19.40 -12.03 -16.01
CA ILE A 107 -19.68 -10.58 -15.91
C ILE A 107 -21.18 -10.29 -16.05
N PRO A 108 -21.68 -9.19 -15.46
CA PRO A 108 -23.04 -8.72 -15.72
C PRO A 108 -23.27 -8.46 -17.20
N ALA A 109 -24.46 -8.77 -17.71
CA ALA A 109 -24.82 -8.48 -19.10
C ALA A 109 -24.74 -6.98 -19.45
N ALA A 110 -24.84 -6.10 -18.46
CA ALA A 110 -24.68 -4.65 -18.62
C ALA A 110 -23.22 -4.21 -18.82
N SER A 111 -22.22 -5.06 -18.55
CA SER A 111 -20.80 -4.73 -18.71
C SER A 111 -20.39 -4.74 -20.19
N ASP A 112 -19.64 -3.72 -20.64
CA ASP A 112 -19.14 -3.62 -22.01
C ASP A 112 -17.92 -4.54 -22.22
N ARG A 113 -18.19 -5.79 -22.60
CA ARG A 113 -17.18 -6.81 -22.92
C ARG A 113 -16.27 -6.40 -24.08
N GLU A 114 -16.76 -5.63 -25.05
CA GLU A 114 -15.93 -5.20 -26.17
C GLU A 114 -14.96 -4.10 -25.75
N ALA A 115 -15.40 -3.13 -24.95
CA ALA A 115 -14.52 -2.11 -24.37
C ALA A 115 -13.45 -2.75 -23.50
N LEU A 116 -13.80 -3.75 -22.68
CA LEU A 116 -12.86 -4.53 -21.89
C LEU A 116 -11.74 -5.13 -22.77
N ASN A 117 -12.13 -5.84 -23.82
CA ASN A 117 -11.18 -6.44 -24.76
C ASN A 117 -10.31 -5.38 -25.47
N ARG A 118 -10.89 -4.25 -25.87
CA ARG A 118 -10.13 -3.13 -26.47
C ARG A 118 -9.08 -2.60 -25.49
N ARG A 119 -9.43 -2.39 -24.22
CA ARG A 119 -8.51 -1.94 -23.17
C ARG A 119 -7.39 -2.95 -22.96
N MET A 120 -7.70 -4.24 -22.86
CA MET A 120 -6.67 -5.28 -22.68
C MET A 120 -5.73 -5.40 -23.87
N ARG A 121 -6.21 -5.26 -25.11
CA ARG A 121 -5.34 -5.24 -26.31
C ARG A 121 -4.45 -4.01 -26.37
N ALA A 122 -4.87 -2.89 -25.77
CA ALA A 122 -4.05 -1.68 -25.70
C ALA A 122 -2.89 -1.82 -24.70
N ILE A 123 -3.02 -2.69 -23.69
CA ILE A 123 -1.97 -2.96 -22.68
C ILE A 123 -0.75 -3.63 -23.30
N ASP A 124 -0.98 -4.63 -24.17
CA ASP A 124 0.09 -5.33 -24.89
C ASP A 124 -0.34 -5.56 -26.35
N PRO A 125 -0.01 -4.64 -27.27
CA PRO A 125 -0.43 -4.73 -28.66
C PRO A 125 0.20 -5.90 -29.43
N ILE A 126 1.26 -6.51 -28.89
CA ILE A 126 2.03 -7.55 -29.56
C ILE A 126 1.46 -8.93 -29.21
N GLN A 127 1.09 -9.12 -27.94
CA GLN A 127 0.64 -10.41 -27.43
C GLN A 127 -0.87 -10.62 -27.60
N PRO A 128 -1.33 -11.88 -27.76
CA PRO A 128 -2.75 -12.17 -27.90
C PRO A 128 -3.52 -11.95 -26.59
N VAL A 129 -4.80 -11.57 -26.73
CA VAL A 129 -5.78 -11.54 -25.64
C VAL A 129 -6.79 -12.68 -25.86
N ALA A 130 -6.80 -13.66 -24.97
CA ALA A 130 -7.77 -14.74 -24.93
C ALA A 130 -8.95 -14.35 -24.02
N ASP A 131 -10.16 -14.42 -24.56
CA ASP A 131 -11.39 -14.03 -23.85
C ASP A 131 -12.27 -15.25 -23.62
N PHE A 132 -12.36 -15.66 -22.35
CA PHE A 132 -13.19 -16.74 -21.83
C PHE A 132 -14.24 -16.20 -20.85
N LEU A 133 -14.70 -14.96 -21.06
CA LEU A 133 -15.76 -14.37 -20.25
C LEU A 133 -17.14 -14.88 -20.68
N GLU A 134 -18.01 -15.06 -19.71
CA GLU A 134 -19.43 -15.34 -19.89
C GLU A 134 -20.26 -14.19 -19.33
N THR A 135 -21.49 -14.01 -19.82
CA THR A 135 -22.40 -12.94 -19.39
C THR A 135 -23.67 -13.54 -18.79
N ALA A 136 -24.17 -12.96 -17.69
CA ALA A 136 -25.47 -13.33 -17.12
C ALA A 136 -26.37 -12.10 -16.87
N GLU A 137 -27.67 -12.28 -17.12
CA GLU A 137 -28.71 -11.25 -16.95
C GLU A 137 -29.19 -11.19 -15.50
N PHE A 138 -28.37 -10.57 -14.64
CA PHE A 138 -28.73 -10.23 -13.25
C PHE A 138 -28.31 -8.79 -12.95
N PRO A 139 -28.88 -8.15 -11.90
CA PRO A 139 -28.48 -6.81 -11.48
C PRO A 139 -26.97 -6.73 -11.22
N THR A 140 -26.34 -5.66 -11.72
CA THR A 140 -24.92 -5.38 -11.46
C THR A 140 -24.74 -5.11 -9.96
N PRO A 141 -23.83 -5.82 -9.27
CA PRO A 141 -23.54 -5.55 -7.87
C PRO A 141 -22.94 -4.16 -7.66
N GLU A 142 -23.21 -3.57 -6.50
CA GLU A 142 -22.59 -2.31 -6.09
C GLU A 142 -21.05 -2.43 -6.04
N GLY A 143 -20.34 -1.42 -6.55
CA GLY A 143 -18.88 -1.40 -6.60
C GLY A 143 -18.25 -2.17 -7.77
N TRP A 144 -19.03 -2.91 -8.56
CA TRP A 144 -18.54 -3.73 -9.68
C TRP A 144 -17.66 -2.96 -10.67
N ASP A 145 -18.15 -1.83 -11.19
CA ASP A 145 -17.42 -1.07 -12.21
C ASP A 145 -16.13 -0.45 -11.65
N SER A 146 -16.15 0.00 -10.39
CA SER A 146 -14.97 0.53 -9.70
C SER A 146 -13.91 -0.55 -9.48
N ALA A 147 -14.32 -1.75 -9.04
CA ALA A 147 -13.44 -2.91 -8.91
C ALA A 147 -12.88 -3.35 -10.28
N LEU A 148 -13.72 -3.30 -11.33
CA LEU A 148 -13.35 -3.63 -12.70
C LEU A 148 -12.26 -2.69 -13.24
N ASP A 149 -12.47 -1.38 -13.11
CA ASP A 149 -11.50 -0.37 -13.52
C ASP A 149 -10.18 -0.50 -12.76
N PHE A 150 -10.24 -0.67 -11.44
CA PHE A 150 -9.06 -0.84 -10.62
C PHE A 150 -8.23 -2.06 -11.07
N ALA A 151 -8.85 -3.22 -11.27
CA ALA A 151 -8.14 -4.41 -11.71
C ALA A 151 -7.57 -4.30 -13.12
N LEU A 152 -8.24 -3.59 -14.04
CA LEU A 152 -7.70 -3.33 -15.37
C LEU A 152 -6.44 -2.48 -15.31
N ASP A 153 -6.42 -1.48 -14.42
CA ASP A 153 -5.22 -0.67 -14.18
C ASP A 153 -4.10 -1.52 -13.58
N MET A 154 -4.42 -2.45 -12.68
CA MET A 154 -3.43 -3.40 -12.15
C MET A 154 -2.89 -4.30 -13.25
N ALA A 155 -3.75 -4.80 -14.15
CA ALA A 155 -3.33 -5.66 -15.26
C ALA A 155 -2.45 -4.91 -16.26
N ALA A 156 -2.69 -3.60 -16.45
CA ALA A 156 -1.87 -2.73 -17.27
C ALA A 156 -0.47 -2.55 -16.66
N MET A 157 -0.41 -2.33 -15.35
CA MET A 157 0.81 -2.07 -14.60
C MET A 157 1.69 -3.32 -14.39
N LEU A 158 1.08 -4.50 -14.24
CA LEU A 158 1.77 -5.71 -13.77
C LEU A 158 1.96 -6.73 -14.91
N PRO A 159 3.16 -6.83 -15.52
CA PRO A 159 3.40 -7.64 -16.73
C PRO A 159 3.41 -9.16 -16.50
N ARG A 160 3.57 -9.60 -15.25
CA ARG A 160 3.48 -11.02 -14.85
C ARG A 160 2.59 -11.11 -13.63
N SER A 161 1.29 -11.32 -13.86
CA SER A 161 0.28 -11.20 -12.83
C SER A 161 -0.91 -12.12 -13.03
N LYS A 162 -1.58 -12.41 -11.91
CA LYS A 162 -2.93 -12.95 -11.82
C LYS A 162 -3.74 -12.00 -10.96
N ILE A 163 -4.79 -11.43 -11.53
CA ILE A 163 -5.68 -10.50 -10.82
C ILE A 163 -7.06 -11.13 -10.79
N SER A 164 -7.58 -11.38 -9.60
CA SER A 164 -8.92 -11.95 -9.39
C SER A 164 -9.80 -10.90 -8.74
N MET A 165 -10.97 -10.64 -9.32
CA MET A 165 -11.90 -9.64 -8.82
C MET A 165 -13.30 -10.19 -8.58
N SER A 166 -14.00 -9.48 -7.71
CA SER A 166 -15.43 -9.46 -7.50
C SER A 166 -15.81 -8.02 -7.13
N ALA A 167 -17.10 -7.73 -6.96
CA ALA A 167 -17.57 -6.36 -6.73
C ALA A 167 -16.96 -5.68 -5.49
N ASP A 168 -16.65 -6.45 -4.44
CA ASP A 168 -16.17 -5.93 -3.15
C ASP A 168 -14.73 -6.36 -2.81
N ASN A 169 -14.09 -7.15 -3.68
CA ASN A 169 -12.76 -7.71 -3.39
C ASN A 169 -11.91 -7.89 -4.66
N VAL A 170 -10.65 -7.45 -4.59
CA VAL A 170 -9.61 -7.68 -5.60
C VAL A 170 -8.38 -8.32 -4.96
N VAL A 171 -7.91 -9.40 -5.58
CA VAL A 171 -6.68 -10.10 -5.22
C VAL A 171 -5.68 -9.92 -6.34
N VAL A 172 -4.49 -9.45 -6.01
CA VAL A 172 -3.39 -9.23 -6.96
C VAL A 172 -2.23 -10.14 -6.59
N GLU A 173 -1.93 -11.09 -7.48
CA GLU A 173 -0.73 -11.92 -7.42
C GLU A 173 0.21 -11.46 -8.54
N ALA A 174 1.47 -11.13 -8.21
CA ALA A 174 2.42 -10.65 -9.22
C ALA A 174 3.88 -11.00 -8.91
N ILE A 175 4.71 -10.97 -9.95
CA ILE A 175 6.17 -11.14 -9.84
C ILE A 175 6.85 -9.84 -10.28
N ALA A 176 7.48 -9.16 -9.34
CA ALA A 176 8.35 -8.02 -9.58
C ALA A 176 9.76 -8.48 -10.00
N ALA A 177 10.44 -7.65 -10.79
CA ALA A 177 11.81 -7.91 -11.22
C ALA A 177 12.84 -7.64 -10.11
N ALA A 178 12.53 -6.76 -9.16
CA ALA A 178 13.40 -6.38 -8.05
C ALA A 178 12.57 -6.01 -6.79
N PRO A 179 13.17 -6.06 -5.57
CA PRO A 179 12.47 -5.69 -4.34
C PRO A 179 11.97 -4.25 -4.29
N ASP A 180 12.72 -3.29 -4.84
CA ASP A 180 12.28 -1.88 -4.89
C ASP A 180 11.02 -1.74 -5.76
N GLN A 181 11.01 -2.35 -6.94
CA GLN A 181 9.83 -2.39 -7.80
C GLN A 181 8.61 -3.04 -7.10
N LYS A 182 8.83 -4.08 -6.30
CA LYS A 182 7.75 -4.66 -5.49
C LYS A 182 7.16 -3.63 -4.52
N ARG A 183 8.00 -2.85 -3.82
CA ARG A 183 7.56 -1.82 -2.86
C ARG A 183 6.78 -0.72 -3.56
N ASP A 184 7.31 -0.24 -4.69
CA ASP A 184 6.67 0.78 -5.53
C ASP A 184 5.29 0.29 -5.99
N TRP A 185 5.20 -0.96 -6.45
CA TRP A 185 3.93 -1.57 -6.84
C TRP A 185 2.97 -1.69 -5.65
N GLU A 186 3.38 -2.26 -4.52
CA GLU A 186 2.50 -2.42 -3.36
C GLU A 186 1.93 -1.07 -2.87
N GLN A 187 2.75 -0.02 -2.86
CA GLN A 187 2.32 1.32 -2.48
C GLN A 187 1.36 1.91 -3.52
N GLU A 188 1.72 1.85 -4.80
CA GLU A 188 0.91 2.40 -5.88
C GLU A 188 -0.47 1.74 -5.97
N ILE A 189 -0.52 0.42 -5.79
CA ILE A 189 -1.75 -0.35 -5.78
C ILE A 189 -2.63 0.04 -4.57
N ARG A 190 -2.02 0.21 -3.39
CA ARG A 190 -2.75 0.67 -2.19
C ARG A 190 -3.27 2.10 -2.35
N ARG A 191 -2.48 2.96 -3.01
CA ARG A 191 -2.81 4.35 -3.30
C ARG A 191 -4.01 4.46 -4.25
N LYS A 192 -4.05 3.62 -5.27
CA LYS A 192 -5.14 3.57 -6.27
C LYS A 192 -6.40 2.84 -5.79
N ARG A 193 -6.36 2.20 -4.62
CA ARG A 193 -7.47 1.37 -4.11
C ARG A 193 -8.74 2.21 -3.88
N PRO A 194 -9.88 1.88 -4.53
CA PRO A 194 -11.16 2.52 -4.25
C PRO A 194 -11.61 2.36 -2.78
N ALA A 195 -12.39 3.33 -2.29
CA ALA A 195 -12.99 3.25 -0.96
C ALA A 195 -13.95 2.03 -0.88
N GLY A 196 -13.92 1.31 0.25
CA GLY A 196 -14.76 0.12 0.45
C GLY A 196 -14.28 -1.17 -0.23
N LEU A 197 -13.30 -1.11 -1.13
CA LEU A 197 -12.77 -2.31 -1.80
C LEU A 197 -11.80 -3.09 -0.90
N ARG A 198 -12.06 -4.38 -0.69
CA ARG A 198 -11.11 -5.28 -0.04
C ARG A 198 -9.98 -5.64 -1.01
N LEU A 199 -8.74 -5.52 -0.54
CA LEU A 199 -7.55 -5.72 -1.35
C LEU A 199 -6.61 -6.73 -0.68
N ALA A 200 -6.24 -7.77 -1.40
CA ALA A 200 -5.18 -8.70 -1.00
C ALA A 200 -4.05 -8.67 -2.04
N LEU A 201 -2.80 -8.55 -1.56
CA LEU A 201 -1.60 -8.50 -2.40
C LEU A 201 -0.68 -9.68 -2.07
N ASP A 202 -0.31 -10.49 -3.06
CA ASP A 202 0.81 -11.44 -3.02
C ASP A 202 1.79 -11.08 -4.16
N ILE A 203 2.65 -10.09 -3.90
CA ILE A 203 3.69 -9.68 -4.85
C ILE A 203 5.02 -10.26 -4.38
N ARG A 204 5.69 -10.98 -5.28
CA ARG A 204 7.00 -11.61 -5.02
C ARG A 204 8.08 -10.91 -5.82
N ALA A 205 9.26 -10.78 -5.24
CA ALA A 205 10.46 -10.31 -5.92
C ALA A 205 11.58 -11.32 -5.70
N PRO A 206 12.53 -11.48 -6.64
CA PRO A 206 13.77 -12.19 -6.37
C PRO A 206 14.50 -11.53 -5.20
N LEU A 207 15.19 -12.33 -4.40
CA LEU A 207 16.03 -11.83 -3.31
C LEU A 207 17.21 -11.03 -3.88
N ASP A 208 17.58 -9.94 -3.22
CA ASP A 208 18.74 -9.15 -3.60
C ASP A 208 20.01 -10.00 -3.53
N VAL A 209 20.89 -9.84 -4.52
CA VAL A 209 22.25 -10.37 -4.46
C VAL A 209 23.10 -9.33 -3.72
N ILE A 210 23.56 -9.69 -2.52
CA ILE A 210 24.34 -8.82 -1.66
C ILE A 210 25.82 -9.15 -1.85
N SER A 211 26.64 -8.16 -2.19
CA SER A 211 28.10 -8.31 -2.31
C SER A 211 28.82 -7.00 -1.94
N PRO A 212 29.83 -7.03 -1.05
CA PRO A 212 30.18 -8.16 -0.18
C PRO A 212 29.04 -8.49 0.79
N TYR A 213 28.93 -9.77 1.16
CA TYR A 213 27.97 -10.27 2.13
C TYR A 213 28.44 -9.89 3.53
N THR A 214 27.83 -8.88 4.14
CA THR A 214 28.39 -8.22 5.31
C THR A 214 27.52 -8.35 6.56
N LEU A 215 28.18 -8.47 7.71
CA LEU A 215 27.56 -8.33 9.02
C LEU A 215 28.50 -7.60 9.94
N ARG A 216 28.00 -6.61 10.67
CA ARG A 216 28.77 -5.83 11.63
C ARG A 216 27.99 -5.68 12.93
N PHE A 217 28.58 -6.19 14.01
CA PHE A 217 28.04 -6.13 15.36
C PHE A 217 29.00 -5.36 16.26
N LEU A 218 28.49 -4.43 17.06
CA LEU A 218 29.29 -3.65 18.02
C LEU A 218 28.65 -3.74 19.39
N SER A 219 29.50 -3.73 20.42
CA SER A 219 29.12 -3.59 21.82
C SER A 219 30.10 -2.65 22.51
N ASP A 220 29.66 -1.42 22.74
CA ASP A 220 30.43 -0.34 23.38
C ASP A 220 29.59 0.36 24.46
N GLU A 221 30.02 1.55 24.91
CA GLU A 221 29.31 2.35 25.92
C GLU A 221 27.90 2.77 25.51
N GLN A 222 27.60 2.81 24.20
CA GLN A 222 26.28 3.16 23.65
C GLN A 222 25.33 1.95 23.65
N GLY A 223 25.85 0.76 23.95
CA GLY A 223 25.13 -0.51 23.97
C GLY A 223 25.36 -1.34 22.72
N ALA A 224 24.91 -2.59 22.78
CA ALA A 224 25.06 -3.53 21.67
C ALA A 224 24.09 -3.21 20.52
N ARG A 225 24.59 -3.25 19.28
CA ARG A 225 23.82 -2.98 18.06
C ARG A 225 24.41 -3.69 16.84
N PHE A 226 23.62 -3.77 15.78
CA PHE A 226 24.09 -4.14 14.45
C PHE A 226 24.20 -2.88 13.60
N ASP A 227 25.40 -2.61 13.08
CA ASP A 227 25.60 -1.55 12.08
C ASP A 227 25.27 -2.08 10.66
N ALA A 228 25.43 -3.39 10.45
CA ALA A 228 25.01 -4.13 9.27
C ALA A 228 24.59 -5.55 9.65
N CYS A 229 23.53 -6.09 9.06
CA CYS A 229 23.12 -7.48 9.28
C CYS A 229 22.52 -8.08 8.02
N THR A 230 23.09 -9.20 7.59
CA THR A 230 22.59 -9.97 6.45
C THR A 230 22.39 -11.43 6.82
N ALA A 231 21.37 -12.05 6.23
CA ALA A 231 21.04 -13.46 6.38
C ALA A 231 20.49 -14.01 5.06
N TYR A 232 20.61 -15.30 4.80
CA TYR A 232 20.10 -15.87 3.53
C TYR A 232 18.81 -16.67 3.73
N THR A 233 18.40 -16.88 4.99
CA THR A 233 17.12 -17.51 5.36
C THR A 233 16.52 -16.85 6.59
N THR A 234 15.20 -16.99 6.74
CA THR A 234 14.47 -16.55 7.94
C THR A 234 14.98 -17.24 9.21
N ALA A 235 15.28 -18.53 9.14
CA ALA A 235 15.83 -19.28 10.28
C ALA A 235 17.22 -18.76 10.67
N GLY A 236 18.09 -18.51 9.69
CA GLY A 236 19.40 -17.92 9.91
C GLY A 236 19.31 -16.52 10.53
N ARG A 237 18.43 -15.66 10.00
CA ARG A 237 18.16 -14.33 10.56
C ARG A 237 17.77 -14.41 12.03
N ASN A 238 16.79 -15.27 12.36
CA ASN A 238 16.31 -15.41 13.73
C ASN A 238 17.44 -15.86 14.68
N ARG A 239 18.35 -16.73 14.22
CA ARG A 239 19.51 -17.15 15.00
C ARG A 239 20.47 -15.99 15.28
N ILE A 240 20.82 -15.22 14.24
CA ILE A 240 21.71 -14.05 14.35
C ILE A 240 21.12 -13.00 15.30
N VAL A 241 19.85 -12.65 15.10
CA VAL A 241 19.14 -11.67 15.93
C VAL A 241 19.07 -12.15 17.38
N SER A 242 18.78 -13.43 17.61
CA SER A 242 18.75 -14.00 18.97
C SER A 242 20.11 -13.92 19.67
N ALA A 243 21.21 -14.14 18.93
CA ALA A 243 22.56 -13.98 19.45
C ALA A 243 22.86 -12.52 19.81
N GLY A 244 22.47 -11.57 18.96
CA GLY A 244 22.59 -10.13 19.25
C GLY A 244 21.80 -9.70 20.47
N ILE A 245 20.54 -10.14 20.61
CA ILE A 245 19.71 -9.86 21.80
C ILE A 245 20.37 -10.45 23.06
N ALA A 246 20.90 -11.68 22.98
CA ALA A 246 21.64 -12.30 24.08
C ALA A 246 22.97 -11.61 24.42
N ALA A 247 23.50 -10.78 23.52
CA ALA A 247 24.66 -9.92 23.71
C ALA A 247 24.29 -8.47 24.10
N GLY A 248 22.99 -8.17 24.28
CA GLY A 248 22.51 -6.90 24.83
C GLY A 248 21.84 -5.95 23.85
N VAL A 249 21.57 -6.36 22.61
CA VAL A 249 20.86 -5.53 21.62
C VAL A 249 19.44 -5.24 22.09
N LYS A 250 19.03 -3.98 22.00
CA LYS A 250 17.69 -3.51 22.36
C LYS A 250 16.96 -2.99 21.12
N GLY A 251 15.65 -3.24 21.05
CA GLY A 251 14.80 -2.74 19.96
C GLY A 251 14.72 -3.69 18.76
N ALA A 252 14.12 -3.20 17.68
CA ALA A 252 14.01 -3.95 16.43
C ALA A 252 15.36 -3.99 15.71
N VAL A 253 15.75 -5.16 15.21
CA VAL A 253 16.96 -5.35 14.41
C VAL A 253 16.56 -5.45 12.95
N ASP A 254 17.08 -4.55 12.13
CA ASP A 254 16.97 -4.67 10.67
C ASP A 254 18.06 -5.61 10.16
N CYS A 255 17.66 -6.79 9.69
CA CYS A 255 18.58 -7.81 9.18
C CYS A 255 18.05 -8.35 7.86
N THR A 256 18.68 -7.89 6.79
CA THR A 256 18.24 -8.08 5.41
C THR A 256 18.42 -9.53 4.98
N ILE A 257 17.42 -10.07 4.27
CA ILE A 257 17.52 -11.40 3.66
C ILE A 257 17.94 -11.27 2.20
N GLY A 258 19.09 -11.85 1.83
CA GLY A 258 19.63 -11.79 0.47
C GLY A 258 20.52 -12.97 0.09
N LEU A 259 20.76 -13.11 -1.21
CA LEU A 259 21.69 -14.06 -1.83
C LEU A 259 23.13 -13.52 -1.77
N GLY A 260 24.11 -14.39 -2.03
CA GLY A 260 25.54 -14.03 -1.95
C GLY A 260 26.27 -14.58 -0.73
N VAL A 261 25.61 -15.43 0.07
CA VAL A 261 26.22 -16.00 1.27
C VAL A 261 27.46 -16.84 0.93
N PRO A 262 28.61 -16.64 1.61
CA PRO A 262 29.85 -17.39 1.34
C PRO A 262 29.77 -18.85 1.81
N SER A 263 28.95 -19.13 2.82
CA SER A 263 28.79 -20.46 3.41
C SER A 263 27.41 -20.64 4.07
N PRO A 264 26.78 -21.83 3.98
CA PRO A 264 25.55 -22.12 4.70
C PRO A 264 25.69 -22.00 6.23
N ASP A 265 26.91 -22.11 6.77
CA ASP A 265 27.18 -21.99 8.21
C ASP A 265 27.25 -20.54 8.70
N TRP A 266 27.06 -19.55 7.82
CA TRP A 266 27.06 -18.13 8.15
C TRP A 266 26.29 -17.76 9.43
N PRO A 267 25.03 -18.19 9.65
CA PRO A 267 24.29 -17.84 10.86
C PRO A 267 24.90 -18.44 12.14
N GLN A 268 25.59 -19.57 12.04
CA GLN A 268 26.28 -20.18 13.17
C GLN A 268 27.60 -19.46 13.45
N ALA A 269 28.40 -19.18 12.42
CA ALA A 269 29.66 -18.44 12.53
C ALA A 269 29.43 -17.04 13.14
N VAL A 270 28.43 -16.30 12.63
CA VAL A 270 28.02 -15.01 13.17
C VAL A 270 27.60 -15.11 14.63
N ALA A 271 26.74 -16.07 14.97
CA ALA A 271 26.28 -16.23 16.35
C ALA A 271 27.45 -16.54 17.32
N ARG A 272 28.45 -17.30 16.87
CA ARG A 272 29.68 -17.56 17.63
C ARG A 272 30.54 -16.32 17.77
N GLY A 273 30.73 -15.54 16.71
CA GLY A 273 31.45 -14.27 16.78
C GLY A 273 30.78 -13.27 17.73
N ILE A 274 29.45 -13.16 17.71
CA ILE A 274 28.71 -12.28 18.64
C ILE A 274 28.90 -12.73 20.09
N GLN A 275 28.89 -14.05 20.32
CA GLN A 275 29.20 -14.63 21.63
C GLN A 275 30.63 -14.26 22.06
N ALA A 276 31.62 -14.35 21.16
CA ALA A 276 32.99 -13.97 21.44
C ALA A 276 33.11 -12.49 21.88
N VAL A 277 32.44 -11.56 21.19
CA VAL A 277 32.39 -10.14 21.58
C VAL A 277 31.83 -9.97 23.00
N ARG A 278 30.75 -10.68 23.32
CA ARG A 278 30.16 -10.65 24.67
C ARG A 278 31.12 -11.18 25.72
N ASP A 279 31.79 -12.30 25.43
CA ASP A 279 32.68 -12.98 26.37
C ASP A 279 33.98 -12.19 26.61
N MET A 280 34.36 -11.27 25.71
CA MET A 280 35.43 -10.27 25.91
C MET A 280 34.97 -9.02 26.67
N GLY A 281 33.67 -8.85 26.91
CA GLY A 281 33.11 -7.69 27.59
C GLY A 281 32.81 -6.49 26.67
N GLY A 282 32.83 -6.68 25.36
CA GLY A 282 32.58 -5.64 24.35
C GLY A 282 33.48 -5.81 23.12
N GLY A 283 33.38 -4.86 22.18
CA GLY A 283 34.19 -4.85 20.97
C GLY A 283 33.38 -4.74 19.69
N ALA A 284 34.02 -5.04 18.57
CA ALA A 284 33.40 -5.07 17.25
C ALA A 284 33.69 -6.39 16.54
N LEU A 285 32.70 -6.89 15.81
CA LEU A 285 32.77 -8.08 14.97
C LEU A 285 32.30 -7.69 13.58
N THR A 286 33.12 -7.93 12.57
CA THR A 286 32.77 -7.70 11.17
C THR A 286 32.97 -8.99 10.40
N PHE A 287 31.96 -9.37 9.63
CA PHE A 287 32.06 -10.35 8.55
C PHE A 287 31.96 -9.58 7.24
N SER A 288 32.85 -9.88 6.31
CA SER A 288 32.79 -9.46 4.91
C SER A 288 33.10 -10.69 4.07
N ASP A 289 32.06 -11.29 3.49
CA ASP A 289 32.15 -12.60 2.86
C ASP A 289 32.79 -13.64 3.81
N ALA A 290 33.90 -14.25 3.40
CA ALA A 290 34.59 -15.27 4.19
C ALA A 290 35.45 -14.69 5.33
N ASP A 291 35.72 -13.39 5.31
CA ASP A 291 36.70 -12.78 6.18
C ASP A 291 36.04 -12.17 7.42
N ILE A 292 36.63 -12.43 8.58
CA ILE A 292 36.10 -12.08 9.89
C ILE A 292 37.12 -11.23 10.62
N THR A 293 36.69 -10.06 11.08
CA THR A 293 37.51 -9.18 11.93
C THR A 293 36.88 -9.03 13.29
N LEU A 294 37.63 -9.40 14.32
CA LEU A 294 37.26 -9.32 15.72
C LEU A 294 38.14 -8.30 16.44
N ILE A 295 37.57 -7.18 16.87
CA ILE A 295 38.26 -6.11 17.58
C ILE A 295 37.85 -6.13 19.06
N ALA A 296 38.81 -6.37 19.94
CA ALA A 296 38.61 -6.40 21.38
C ALA A 296 38.99 -5.05 22.02
N PRO A 297 38.20 -4.55 23.00
CA PRO A 297 38.50 -3.34 23.74
C PRO A 297 39.87 -3.39 24.42
N ALA A 298 40.52 -2.23 24.58
CA ALA A 298 41.85 -2.13 25.19
C ALA A 298 41.94 -2.59 26.66
N ASN A 299 40.81 -2.59 27.37
CA ASN A 299 40.71 -3.08 28.74
C ASN A 299 40.47 -4.59 28.83
N THR A 300 40.38 -5.31 27.70
CA THR A 300 40.22 -6.77 27.68
C THR A 300 41.49 -7.44 28.21
N PRO A 301 41.40 -8.30 29.24
CA PRO A 301 42.54 -9.06 29.72
C PRO A 301 43.13 -9.93 28.60
N ARG A 302 44.47 -9.93 28.44
CA ARG A 302 45.14 -10.67 27.35
C ARG A 302 44.84 -12.16 27.35
N ASP A 303 44.76 -12.78 28.52
CA ASP A 303 44.39 -14.19 28.68
C ASP A 303 42.96 -14.48 28.22
N THR A 304 42.04 -13.54 28.45
CA THR A 304 40.66 -13.61 27.96
C THR A 304 40.62 -13.46 26.44
N PHE A 305 41.36 -12.50 25.89
CA PHE A 305 41.47 -12.29 24.44
C PHE A 305 42.04 -13.52 23.72
N ASP A 306 43.16 -14.07 24.19
CA ASP A 306 43.81 -15.23 23.58
C ASP A 306 42.91 -16.46 23.62
N ARG A 307 42.23 -16.70 24.75
CA ARG A 307 41.30 -17.82 24.90
C ARG A 307 40.08 -17.69 24.00
N VAL A 308 39.40 -16.53 24.00
CA VAL A 308 38.19 -16.31 23.21
C VAL A 308 38.48 -16.37 21.71
N THR A 309 39.60 -15.77 21.27
CA THR A 309 40.04 -15.83 19.88
C THR A 309 40.32 -17.28 19.45
N GLY A 310 41.07 -18.05 20.26
CA GLY A 310 41.38 -19.45 19.94
C GLY A 310 40.14 -20.36 19.93
N GLU A 311 39.20 -20.14 20.85
CA GLU A 311 37.90 -20.85 20.86
C GLU A 311 37.09 -20.53 19.60
N LEU A 312 37.03 -19.25 19.19
CA LEU A 312 36.31 -18.83 17.99
C LEU A 312 36.96 -19.41 16.72
N GLU A 313 38.28 -19.32 16.59
CA GLU A 313 39.01 -19.86 15.43
C GLU A 313 38.81 -21.38 15.29
N ALA A 314 38.78 -22.12 16.39
CA ALA A 314 38.52 -23.57 16.37
C ALA A 314 37.06 -23.94 16.04
N ASP A 315 36.10 -23.08 16.36
CA ASP A 315 34.66 -23.29 16.11
C ASP A 315 34.24 -22.87 14.68
N LEU A 316 35.06 -22.07 13.99
CA LEU A 316 34.76 -21.56 12.65
C LEU A 316 35.05 -22.62 11.55
N PRO A 317 34.16 -22.78 10.55
CA PRO A 317 34.44 -23.60 9.38
C PRO A 317 35.66 -23.10 8.57
N GLU A 318 36.37 -24.01 7.90
CA GLU A 318 37.61 -23.72 7.11
C GLU A 318 37.48 -22.61 6.07
N VAL A 319 36.27 -22.34 5.58
CA VAL A 319 36.02 -21.27 4.61
C VAL A 319 36.21 -19.88 5.20
N PHE A 320 36.12 -19.72 6.53
CA PHE A 320 36.25 -18.42 7.17
C PHE A 320 37.68 -18.14 7.64
N SER A 321 38.15 -16.90 7.44
CA SER A 321 39.44 -16.41 7.92
C SER A 321 39.24 -15.43 9.06
N LEU A 322 39.83 -15.69 10.24
CA LEU A 322 39.70 -14.81 11.41
C LEU A 322 40.94 -13.93 11.59
N HIS A 323 40.71 -12.61 11.62
CA HIS A 323 41.66 -11.59 12.02
C HIS A 323 41.23 -10.97 13.35
N SER A 324 42.04 -11.10 14.39
CA SER A 324 41.74 -10.57 15.71
C SER A 324 42.71 -9.45 16.09
N VAL A 325 42.18 -8.38 16.67
CA VAL A 325 42.93 -7.19 17.07
C VAL A 325 42.54 -6.81 18.49
N LEU A 326 43.54 -6.69 19.37
CA LEU A 326 43.36 -6.07 20.68
C LEU A 326 43.74 -4.59 20.57
N THR A 327 42.77 -3.69 20.75
CA THR A 327 43.00 -2.24 20.64
C THR A 327 43.98 -1.76 21.70
N GLU A 328 44.82 -0.78 21.39
CA GLU A 328 45.65 -0.11 22.38
C GLU A 328 44.84 0.96 23.14
N PRO A 329 45.04 1.16 24.45
CA PRO A 329 44.28 2.13 25.22
C PRO A 329 44.51 3.54 24.67
N GLU A 330 43.43 4.22 24.26
CA GLU A 330 43.49 5.64 23.94
C GLU A 330 43.96 6.39 25.20
N THR A 331 45.19 6.90 25.19
CA THR A 331 45.65 7.83 26.22
C THR A 331 44.76 9.07 26.14
N GLY A 332 43.82 9.17 27.07
CA GLY A 332 42.72 10.13 27.03
C GLY A 332 43.13 11.60 26.99
N THR A 333 42.22 12.38 26.40
CA THR A 333 41.98 13.81 26.69
C THR A 333 43.12 14.79 26.43
N ALA A 334 43.48 14.89 25.16
CA ALA A 334 43.78 16.12 24.41
C ALA A 334 44.17 15.62 23.02
N SER A 335 43.69 16.26 21.94
CA SER A 335 44.37 16.06 20.64
C SER A 335 45.82 16.46 20.89
N PRO A 336 46.79 15.51 20.93
CA PRO A 336 48.18 15.92 21.00
C PRO A 336 48.38 16.68 19.69
N ALA A 337 48.82 17.92 19.76
CA ALA A 337 49.24 18.65 18.58
C ALA A 337 50.24 17.76 17.82
N GLY A 338 49.78 17.04 16.79
CA GLY A 338 50.56 15.95 16.20
C GLY A 338 49.78 14.83 15.51
N ILE A 339 48.62 14.37 16.00
CA ILE A 339 47.87 13.31 15.31
C ILE A 339 47.17 13.91 14.08
N PRO A 340 47.41 13.40 12.86
CA PRO A 340 46.75 13.91 11.68
C PRO A 340 45.25 13.55 11.70
N GLU A 341 44.41 14.51 11.31
CA GLU A 341 42.96 14.33 11.20
C GLU A 341 42.45 14.90 9.88
N PHE A 342 41.44 14.24 9.31
CA PHE A 342 40.61 14.76 8.24
C PHE A 342 39.14 14.71 8.66
N ILE A 343 38.43 15.81 8.47
CA ILE A 343 37.02 15.98 8.85
C ILE A 343 36.25 16.44 7.62
N ALA A 344 35.19 15.71 7.27
CA ALA A 344 34.16 16.16 6.36
C ALA A 344 32.85 16.37 7.13
N SER A 345 32.12 17.45 6.87
CA SER A 345 30.83 17.72 7.51
C SER A 345 29.82 18.16 6.46
N LEU A 346 28.66 17.51 6.45
CA LEU A 346 27.50 17.76 5.61
C LEU A 346 26.41 18.37 6.49
N ALA A 347 25.96 19.58 6.15
CA ALA A 347 24.83 20.23 6.80
C ALA A 347 23.51 19.90 6.09
N ASP A 348 22.38 20.09 6.77
CA ASP A 348 21.01 19.97 6.27
C ASP A 348 20.74 20.68 4.92
N SER A 349 21.39 21.83 4.69
CA SER A 349 21.34 22.60 3.44
C SER A 349 22.05 21.92 2.25
N GLY A 350 22.72 20.80 2.50
CA GLY A 350 23.63 20.10 1.59
C GLY A 350 24.99 20.78 1.44
N ALA A 351 25.33 21.76 2.30
CA ALA A 351 26.64 22.39 2.30
C ALA A 351 27.68 21.44 2.93
N VAL A 352 28.85 21.31 2.26
CA VAL A 352 29.93 20.43 2.69
C VAL A 352 31.18 21.21 3.04
N GLN A 353 31.74 20.93 4.22
CA GLN A 353 32.99 21.49 4.68
C GLN A 353 34.04 20.39 4.88
N LEU A 354 35.18 20.53 4.21
CA LEU A 354 36.33 19.63 4.33
C LEU A 354 37.48 20.35 5.04
N ARG A 355 38.00 19.77 6.12
CA ARG A 355 39.12 20.33 6.89
C ARG A 355 40.09 19.21 7.22
N GLY A 356 41.39 19.50 7.21
CA GLY A 356 42.39 18.54 7.66
C GLY A 356 43.59 18.46 6.73
N ARG A 357 44.26 17.31 6.80
CA ARG A 357 45.51 17.05 6.08
C ARG A 357 45.30 16.08 4.92
N VAL A 358 46.07 16.27 3.84
CA VAL A 358 46.15 15.39 2.66
C VAL A 358 47.61 15.20 2.26
N ALA A 359 47.97 14.05 1.69
CA ALA A 359 49.37 13.67 1.51
C ALA A 359 50.06 14.46 0.39
N SER A 360 49.33 14.78 -0.68
CA SER A 360 49.84 15.50 -1.84
C SER A 360 48.82 16.47 -2.45
N GLU A 361 49.28 17.36 -3.34
CA GLU A 361 48.39 18.22 -4.15
C GLU A 361 47.49 17.41 -5.09
N GLN A 362 47.95 16.22 -5.52
CA GLN A 362 47.14 15.30 -6.29
C GLN A 362 45.97 14.77 -5.45
N ASP A 363 46.23 14.32 -4.23
CA ASP A 363 45.17 13.84 -3.32
C ASP A 363 44.19 14.96 -2.98
N ARG A 364 44.70 16.17 -2.72
CA ARG A 364 43.87 17.36 -2.53
C ARG A 364 42.90 17.55 -3.69
N THR A 365 43.41 17.50 -4.92
CA THR A 365 42.61 17.68 -6.13
C THR A 365 41.56 16.59 -6.27
N ILE A 366 41.91 15.33 -5.99
CA ILE A 366 40.97 14.20 -6.05
C ILE A 366 39.86 14.36 -5.02
N VAL A 367 40.21 14.65 -3.77
CA VAL A 367 39.27 14.86 -2.65
C VAL A 367 38.31 16.02 -2.95
N GLU A 368 38.83 17.16 -3.40
CA GLU A 368 38.00 18.32 -3.77
C GLU A 368 37.09 18.03 -4.97
N THR A 369 37.59 17.32 -5.98
CA THR A 369 36.83 16.98 -7.18
C THR A 369 35.71 16.00 -6.87
N LEU A 370 36.01 14.94 -6.10
CA LEU A 370 35.01 13.96 -5.67
C LEU A 370 33.90 14.62 -4.86
N ALA A 371 34.26 15.47 -3.88
CA ALA A 371 33.28 16.18 -3.07
C ALA A 371 32.41 17.11 -3.93
N ARG A 372 32.99 17.83 -4.88
CA ARG A 372 32.23 18.70 -5.79
C ARG A 372 31.32 17.92 -6.74
N ALA A 373 31.74 16.73 -7.16
CA ALA A 373 30.94 15.85 -8.01
C ALA A 373 29.72 15.30 -7.26
N ARG A 374 29.87 14.90 -5.99
CA ARG A 374 28.78 14.35 -5.17
C ARG A 374 27.85 15.42 -4.60
N PHE A 375 28.41 16.46 -4.00
CA PHE A 375 27.63 17.45 -3.23
C PHE A 375 27.39 18.79 -3.95
N GLY A 376 27.98 18.96 -5.14
CA GLY A 376 27.79 20.13 -5.99
C GLY A 376 28.83 21.24 -5.81
N MET A 377 29.24 21.82 -6.94
CA MET A 377 30.38 22.76 -7.05
C MET A 377 30.33 23.97 -6.11
N LYS A 378 29.14 24.55 -5.87
CA LYS A 378 28.98 25.78 -5.06
C LYS A 378 28.80 25.53 -3.57
N LYS A 379 28.61 24.27 -3.17
CA LYS A 379 28.28 23.87 -1.80
C LYS A 379 29.49 23.35 -1.03
N VAL A 380 30.63 23.14 -1.69
CA VAL A 380 31.84 22.56 -1.10
C VAL A 380 32.87 23.63 -0.74
N TYR A 381 33.29 23.65 0.52
CA TYR A 381 34.38 24.47 1.04
C TYR A 381 35.47 23.60 1.67
N ALA A 382 36.68 23.61 1.10
CA ALA A 382 37.73 22.64 1.41
C ALA A 382 39.10 23.28 1.72
N PRO A 383 39.29 23.92 2.89
CA PRO A 383 40.61 24.38 3.35
C PRO A 383 41.52 23.23 3.81
N LEU A 384 42.02 22.44 2.86
CA LEU A 384 42.92 21.30 3.11
C LEU A 384 44.39 21.75 3.19
N ARG A 385 45.18 21.07 4.02
CA ARG A 385 46.62 21.31 4.21
C ARG A 385 47.43 20.11 3.74
N LEU A 386 48.59 20.33 3.14
CA LEU A 386 49.49 19.25 2.76
C LEU A 386 50.27 18.72 3.97
N ASP A 387 50.38 17.39 4.06
CA ASP A 387 51.24 16.70 5.01
C ASP A 387 51.78 15.40 4.40
N PRO A 388 53.02 15.37 3.92
CA PRO A 388 53.59 14.18 3.28
C PRO A 388 53.91 13.05 4.27
N ALA A 389 53.80 13.28 5.60
CA ALA A 389 54.06 12.26 6.62
C ALA A 389 52.82 11.41 6.97
N LEU A 390 51.74 11.54 6.20
CA LEU A 390 50.51 10.77 6.42
C LEU A 390 50.69 9.28 6.06
N PRO A 391 49.93 8.38 6.71
CA PRO A 391 49.94 6.96 6.37
C PRO A 391 49.56 6.69 4.91
N GLU A 392 50.05 5.61 4.32
CA GLU A 392 49.77 5.22 2.93
C GLU A 392 48.27 5.05 2.65
N ALA A 393 47.52 4.47 3.61
CA ALA A 393 46.07 4.28 3.52
C ALA A 393 45.23 5.57 3.67
N TRP A 394 45.85 6.73 3.94
CA TRP A 394 45.13 7.97 4.26
C TRP A 394 44.22 8.45 3.12
N ALA A 395 44.72 8.37 1.88
CA ALA A 395 43.95 8.77 0.70
C ALA A 395 42.70 7.90 0.54
N VAL A 396 42.85 6.58 0.65
CA VAL A 396 41.74 5.62 0.55
C VAL A 396 40.70 5.88 1.64
N ARG A 397 41.13 6.07 2.89
CA ARG A 397 40.24 6.40 4.02
C ARG A 397 39.45 7.69 3.79
N THR A 398 40.12 8.71 3.28
CA THR A 398 39.50 10.01 3.01
C THR A 398 38.42 9.89 1.92
N LEU A 399 38.71 9.16 0.84
CA LEU A 399 37.77 8.97 -0.27
C LEU A 399 36.58 8.07 0.12
N ALA A 400 36.84 6.97 0.81
CA ALA A 400 35.79 6.08 1.32
C ALA A 400 34.87 6.81 2.31
N GLY A 401 35.45 7.64 3.17
CA GLY A 401 34.70 8.51 4.07
C GLY A 401 33.79 9.50 3.33
N LEU A 402 34.28 10.16 2.28
CA LEU A 402 33.46 11.08 1.48
C LEU A 402 32.32 10.37 0.74
N GLU A 403 32.55 9.15 0.27
CA GLU A 403 31.52 8.33 -0.37
C GLU A 403 30.48 7.84 0.64
N ALA A 404 30.89 7.50 1.87
CA ALA A 404 29.97 7.17 2.96
C ALA A 404 29.11 8.38 3.37
N LEU A 405 29.68 9.59 3.37
CA LEU A 405 28.94 10.82 3.70
C LEU A 405 27.80 11.11 2.71
N ASP A 406 27.91 10.63 1.47
CA ASP A 406 26.89 10.77 0.41
C ASP A 406 25.61 9.98 0.69
N GLN A 407 25.67 9.01 1.60
CA GLN A 407 24.52 8.20 2.03
C GLN A 407 23.69 8.87 3.14
N LEU A 408 24.09 10.06 3.58
CA LEU A 408 23.50 10.78 4.70
C LEU A 408 22.81 12.06 4.22
N ALA A 409 21.75 12.46 4.92
CA ALA A 409 21.09 13.75 4.72
C ALA A 409 21.86 14.87 5.45
N GLU A 410 22.30 14.59 6.68
CA GLU A 410 23.20 15.41 7.48
C GLU A 410 24.22 14.50 8.16
N GLY A 411 25.48 14.93 8.27
CA GLY A 411 26.46 14.09 8.94
C GLY A 411 27.89 14.61 8.99
N ARG A 412 28.76 13.78 9.54
CA ARG A 412 30.17 14.06 9.73
C ARG A 412 30.98 12.79 9.57
N VAL A 413 32.12 12.93 8.89
CA VAL A 413 33.17 11.92 8.81
C VAL A 413 34.43 12.44 9.50
N LEU A 414 35.02 11.59 10.34
CA LEU A 414 36.32 11.81 10.96
C LEU A 414 37.27 10.67 10.55
N VAL A 415 38.39 11.02 9.95
CA VAL A 415 39.46 10.09 9.60
C VAL A 415 40.67 10.37 10.50
N ARG A 416 41.11 9.33 11.20
CA ARG A 416 42.36 9.26 11.97
C ARG A 416 43.22 8.10 11.45
N PRO A 417 44.50 8.01 11.84
CA PRO A 417 45.39 6.92 11.39
C PRO A 417 44.88 5.52 11.73
N ASP A 418 44.13 5.41 12.82
CA ASP A 418 43.62 4.16 13.40
C ASP A 418 42.15 3.91 13.06
N VAL A 419 41.32 4.95 12.91
CA VAL A 419 39.86 4.77 12.72
C VAL A 419 39.23 5.73 11.72
N VAL A 420 38.21 5.25 11.00
CA VAL A 420 37.26 6.09 10.24
C VAL A 420 35.89 6.09 10.93
N THR A 421 35.42 7.25 11.37
CA THR A 421 34.08 7.39 11.99
C THR A 421 33.14 8.12 11.04
N VAL A 422 31.99 7.53 10.75
CA VAL A 422 30.87 8.13 10.01
C VAL A 422 29.70 8.28 10.97
N SER A 423 29.09 9.46 11.02
CA SER A 423 27.96 9.75 11.92
C SER A 423 26.96 10.70 11.27
N GLY A 424 25.67 10.52 11.51
CA GLY A 424 24.64 11.42 10.97
C GLY A 424 23.24 10.83 10.92
N THR A 425 22.38 11.49 10.15
CA THR A 425 20.97 11.13 9.96
C THR A 425 20.68 10.87 8.47
N THR A 426 19.71 10.01 8.20
CA THR A 426 19.37 9.59 6.85
C THR A 426 17.90 9.19 6.73
N GLY A 427 17.33 9.41 5.54
CA GLY A 427 16.00 8.91 5.17
C GLY A 427 16.02 7.51 4.57
N ASP A 428 17.20 6.88 4.43
CA ASP A 428 17.32 5.52 3.90
C ASP A 428 17.64 4.53 5.02
N LYS A 429 16.72 3.58 5.26
CA LYS A 429 16.90 2.51 6.25
C LYS A 429 18.12 1.62 5.97
N ARG A 430 18.57 1.56 4.71
CA ARG A 430 19.72 0.74 4.28
C ARG A 430 21.06 1.45 4.44
N ALA A 431 21.08 2.77 4.64
CA ALA A 431 22.31 3.56 4.59
C ALA A 431 23.38 3.08 5.58
N SER A 432 23.02 2.68 6.81
CA SER A 432 23.99 2.15 7.77
C SER A 432 24.69 0.89 7.26
N ALA A 433 23.91 -0.04 6.67
CA ALA A 433 24.44 -1.27 6.10
C ALA A 433 25.29 -0.97 4.86
N GLU A 434 24.85 -0.05 4.01
CA GLU A 434 25.54 0.32 2.78
C GLU A 434 26.86 1.05 3.05
N ILE A 435 26.89 1.95 4.03
CA ILE A 435 28.11 2.59 4.52
C ILE A 435 29.06 1.52 5.08
N SER A 436 28.56 0.60 5.91
CA SER A 436 29.40 -0.46 6.48
C SER A 436 30.01 -1.36 5.40
N ARG A 437 29.22 -1.71 4.38
CA ARG A 437 29.65 -2.50 3.22
C ARG A 437 30.72 -1.76 2.42
N LEU A 438 30.47 -0.50 2.08
CA LEU A 438 31.39 0.39 1.39
C LEU A 438 32.73 0.51 2.14
N LEU A 439 32.70 0.80 3.44
CA LEU A 439 33.92 0.98 4.23
C LEU A 439 34.69 -0.34 4.35
N SER A 440 34.02 -1.47 4.52
CA SER A 440 34.67 -2.78 4.55
C SER A 440 35.38 -3.08 3.22
N GLU A 441 34.71 -2.84 2.08
CA GLU A 441 35.26 -3.05 0.74
C GLU A 441 36.46 -2.13 0.45
N LYS A 442 36.38 -0.85 0.83
CA LYS A 442 37.39 0.15 0.48
C LYS A 442 38.59 0.19 1.43
N LEU A 443 38.36 0.04 2.73
CA LEU A 443 39.42 0.15 3.73
C LEU A 443 40.18 -1.18 3.90
N GLY A 444 39.56 -2.29 3.51
CA GLY A 444 40.08 -3.62 3.78
C GLY A 444 39.67 -4.11 5.16
N GLU A 445 39.75 -5.43 5.32
CA GLU A 445 39.07 -6.15 6.41
C GLU A 445 39.65 -5.88 7.81
N ALA A 446 40.92 -5.48 7.92
CA ALA A 446 41.60 -5.30 9.20
C ALA A 446 41.47 -3.89 9.81
N GLU A 447 40.80 -2.96 9.14
CA GLU A 447 40.77 -1.55 9.55
C GLU A 447 39.55 -1.20 10.41
N ASP A 448 39.77 -0.47 11.52
CA ASP A 448 38.69 -0.04 12.40
C ASP A 448 37.90 1.12 11.78
N PHE A 449 36.58 1.01 11.82
CA PHE A 449 35.66 2.09 11.45
C PHE A 449 34.42 2.08 12.33
N ARG A 450 33.72 3.20 12.45
CA ARG A 450 32.51 3.32 13.29
C ARG A 450 31.40 3.96 12.48
N VAL A 451 30.20 3.37 12.49
CA VAL A 451 29.02 3.88 11.77
C VAL A 451 27.94 4.20 12.79
N ASN A 452 27.71 5.49 13.02
CA ASN A 452 26.72 6.01 13.98
C ASN A 452 25.62 6.75 13.21
N VAL A 453 24.78 6.00 12.51
CA VAL A 453 23.77 6.53 11.60
C VAL A 453 22.36 6.28 12.14
N THR A 454 21.53 7.32 12.13
CA THR A 454 20.14 7.24 12.60
C THR A 454 19.17 7.43 11.44
N TYR A 455 18.20 6.52 11.31
CA TYR A 455 17.10 6.68 10.36
C TYR A 455 16.06 7.67 10.90
N GLU A 456 15.67 8.63 10.08
CA GLU A 456 14.55 9.54 10.35
C GLU A 456 13.49 9.43 9.26
N GLU A 457 12.28 9.03 9.63
CA GLU A 457 11.16 8.82 8.69
C GLU A 457 10.77 10.11 7.93
N ALA A 458 10.92 11.28 8.55
CA ALA A 458 10.65 12.56 7.90
C ALA A 458 11.63 12.89 6.74
N LEU A 459 12.78 12.22 6.69
CA LEU A 459 13.78 12.36 5.63
C LEU A 459 13.59 11.29 4.53
N ASP A 460 12.73 10.30 4.74
CA ASP A 460 12.44 9.23 3.77
C ASP A 460 11.55 9.80 2.64
N PRO A 461 12.08 9.94 1.42
CA PRO A 461 11.39 10.61 0.33
C PRO A 461 10.11 9.88 -0.11
N VAL A 462 9.97 8.59 0.23
CA VAL A 462 8.82 7.77 -0.11
C VAL A 462 7.79 7.77 1.03
N ALA A 463 8.25 7.61 2.27
CA ALA A 463 7.35 7.65 3.43
C ALA A 463 6.79 9.06 3.72
N ALA A 464 7.50 10.11 3.30
CA ALA A 464 7.06 11.51 3.47
C ALA A 464 6.00 11.97 2.45
N MET A 465 5.63 11.13 1.47
CA MET A 465 4.59 11.48 0.49
C MET A 465 3.19 11.36 1.13
N PRO A 466 2.31 12.37 1.02
CA PRO A 466 0.97 12.28 1.58
C PRO A 466 0.13 11.22 0.86
N THR A 467 -0.75 10.56 1.59
CA THR A 467 -1.76 9.66 1.01
C THR A 467 -2.76 10.43 0.12
N PRO A 468 -3.47 9.77 -0.82
CA PRO A 468 -4.51 10.44 -1.62
C PRO A 468 -5.55 11.18 -0.78
N GLN A 469 -5.94 10.59 0.35
CA GLN A 469 -6.91 11.17 1.28
C GLN A 469 -6.34 12.41 1.96
N GLU A 470 -5.08 12.37 2.41
CA GLU A 470 -4.39 13.53 2.99
C GLU A 470 -4.20 14.64 1.96
N CYS A 471 -3.84 14.30 0.73
CA CYS A 471 -3.72 15.26 -0.38
C CYS A 471 -5.03 16.02 -0.63
N VAL A 472 -6.16 15.31 -0.71
CA VAL A 472 -7.48 15.95 -0.86
C VAL A 472 -7.84 16.78 0.38
N ALA A 473 -7.56 16.25 1.58
CA ALA A 473 -7.81 16.97 2.83
C ALA A 473 -7.02 18.28 2.93
N ASP A 474 -5.75 18.29 2.53
CA ASP A 474 -4.88 19.47 2.55
C ASP A 474 -5.34 20.53 1.54
N VAL A 475 -5.74 20.10 0.34
CA VAL A 475 -6.32 21.00 -0.68
C VAL A 475 -7.62 21.61 -0.17
N ASN A 476 -8.53 20.80 0.40
CA ASN A 476 -9.78 21.30 0.95
C ASN A 476 -9.55 22.18 2.20
N ALA A 477 -8.54 21.91 3.02
CA ALA A 477 -8.15 22.79 4.12
C ALA A 477 -7.67 24.16 3.61
N ALA A 478 -6.91 24.21 2.51
CA ALA A 478 -6.52 25.46 1.87
C ALA A 478 -7.74 26.24 1.35
N LEU A 479 -8.72 25.55 0.75
CA LEU A 479 -9.98 26.15 0.29
C LEU A 479 -10.86 26.67 1.43
N ASN A 480 -10.90 25.96 2.56
CA ASN A 480 -11.64 26.38 3.75
C ASN A 480 -11.04 27.61 4.42
N GLN A 481 -9.72 27.80 4.32
CA GLN A 481 -9.04 28.99 4.83
C GLN A 481 -9.28 30.21 3.93
N ASN A 482 -9.28 30.03 2.61
CA ASN A 482 -9.57 31.10 1.67
C ASN A 482 -10.14 30.54 0.36
N LYS A 483 -11.43 30.76 0.10
CA LYS A 483 -12.16 30.20 -1.05
C LYS A 483 -11.63 30.75 -2.38
N ILE A 484 -11.87 30.00 -3.46
CA ILE A 484 -11.69 30.50 -4.82
C ILE A 484 -12.97 31.22 -5.26
N THR A 485 -12.88 32.53 -5.43
CA THR A 485 -13.95 33.40 -5.94
C THR A 485 -13.76 33.71 -7.43
N PHE A 486 -14.87 34.05 -8.09
CA PHE A 486 -14.94 34.36 -9.51
C PHE A 486 -15.68 35.68 -9.73
N ALA A 487 -15.32 36.40 -10.80
CA ALA A 487 -16.05 37.60 -11.18
C ALA A 487 -17.54 37.30 -11.43
N PRO A 488 -18.45 38.25 -11.16
CA PRO A 488 -19.90 38.03 -11.29
C PRO A 488 -20.29 37.50 -12.68
N GLY A 489 -21.04 36.39 -12.72
CA GLY A 489 -21.49 35.75 -13.96
C GLY A 489 -20.37 35.18 -14.84
N SER A 490 -19.14 35.10 -14.34
CA SER A 490 -17.95 34.69 -15.08
C SER A 490 -17.27 33.45 -14.47
N ALA A 491 -16.42 32.81 -15.28
CA ALA A 491 -15.46 31.78 -14.86
C ALA A 491 -14.04 32.36 -14.65
N GLU A 492 -13.89 33.68 -14.73
CA GLU A 492 -12.63 34.37 -14.44
C GLU A 492 -12.37 34.36 -12.93
N ILE A 493 -11.28 33.69 -12.52
CA ILE A 493 -10.83 33.63 -11.12
C ILE A 493 -10.35 35.01 -10.69
N GLU A 494 -10.85 35.50 -9.56
CA GLU A 494 -10.45 36.82 -9.06
C GLU A 494 -8.98 36.85 -8.62
N ARG A 495 -8.35 38.02 -8.73
CA ARG A 495 -6.93 38.20 -8.38
C ARG A 495 -6.64 37.84 -6.92
N ALA A 496 -7.57 38.09 -6.00
CA ALA A 496 -7.41 37.75 -4.58
C ALA A 496 -7.30 36.22 -4.36
N SER A 497 -8.00 35.44 -5.18
CA SER A 497 -8.03 33.98 -5.12
C SER A 497 -6.77 33.31 -5.70
N MET A 498 -5.93 34.07 -6.41
CA MET A 498 -4.69 33.52 -6.99
C MET A 498 -3.74 32.95 -5.94
N SER A 499 -3.68 33.55 -4.75
CA SER A 499 -2.85 33.05 -3.63
C SER A 499 -3.31 31.68 -3.12
N THR A 500 -4.63 31.43 -3.11
CA THR A 500 -5.18 30.10 -2.80
C THR A 500 -4.82 29.11 -3.90
N VAL A 501 -4.95 29.50 -5.17
CA VAL A 501 -4.57 28.64 -6.30
C VAL A 501 -3.08 28.32 -6.29
N ASP A 502 -2.22 29.29 -5.93
CA ASP A 502 -0.78 29.08 -5.75
C ASP A 502 -0.51 28.04 -4.66
N ARG A 503 -1.19 28.16 -3.51
CA ARG A 503 -1.05 27.22 -2.40
C ARG A 503 -1.53 25.81 -2.75
N ILE A 504 -2.68 25.69 -3.40
CA ILE A 504 -3.19 24.40 -3.90
C ILE A 504 -2.19 23.80 -4.89
N ALA A 505 -1.59 24.60 -5.77
CA ALA A 505 -0.57 24.11 -6.69
C ALA A 505 0.68 23.58 -5.98
N GLU A 506 1.12 24.20 -4.88
CA GLU A 506 2.24 23.66 -4.09
C GLU A 506 1.88 22.33 -3.42
N ILE A 507 0.67 22.20 -2.87
CA ILE A 507 0.18 20.93 -2.29
C ILE A 507 0.09 19.84 -3.37
N LEU A 508 -0.47 20.16 -4.55
CA LEU A 508 -0.61 19.18 -5.63
C LEU A 508 0.73 18.75 -6.23
N LYS A 509 1.80 19.54 -6.12
CA LYS A 509 3.16 19.13 -6.53
C LYS A 509 3.75 18.07 -5.61
N THR A 510 3.36 18.04 -4.34
CA THR A 510 3.77 16.98 -3.39
C THR A 510 2.86 15.74 -3.45
N CYS A 511 1.80 15.80 -4.26
CA CYS A 511 0.81 14.73 -4.47
C CYS A 511 0.80 14.23 -5.93
N PRO A 512 1.94 13.77 -6.49
CA PRO A 512 1.97 13.31 -7.86
C PRO A 512 1.05 12.10 -8.03
N ASP A 513 0.33 12.03 -9.15
CA ASP A 513 -0.53 10.92 -9.58
C ASP A 513 -1.82 10.65 -8.77
N VAL A 514 -2.23 11.55 -7.87
CA VAL A 514 -3.54 11.43 -7.23
C VAL A 514 -4.65 11.82 -8.21
N ALA A 515 -5.61 10.91 -8.45
CA ALA A 515 -6.78 11.19 -9.27
C ALA A 515 -7.84 11.95 -8.47
N MET A 516 -8.06 13.22 -8.84
CA MET A 516 -9.03 14.08 -8.16
C MET A 516 -10.09 14.61 -9.12
N GLU A 517 -11.26 14.82 -8.57
CA GLU A 517 -12.35 15.55 -9.19
C GLU A 517 -12.41 16.96 -8.63
N ILE A 518 -12.60 17.96 -9.50
CA ILE A 518 -12.82 19.36 -9.15
C ILE A 518 -14.28 19.66 -9.43
N GLY A 519 -15.08 19.73 -8.36
CA GLY A 519 -16.50 20.03 -8.40
C GLY A 519 -16.76 21.53 -8.30
N GLY A 520 -17.48 22.08 -9.27
CA GLY A 520 -17.97 23.46 -9.24
C GLY A 520 -19.43 23.53 -8.83
N TYR A 521 -19.78 24.49 -7.95
CA TYR A 521 -21.14 24.70 -7.46
C TYR A 521 -21.57 26.16 -7.58
N THR A 522 -22.86 26.37 -7.79
CA THR A 522 -23.52 27.68 -7.81
C THR A 522 -24.61 27.75 -6.74
N ASP A 523 -25.11 28.95 -6.49
CA ASP A 523 -26.34 29.15 -5.72
C ASP A 523 -27.57 28.91 -6.63
N SER A 524 -28.77 29.04 -6.05
CA SER A 524 -30.03 28.88 -6.78
C SER A 524 -30.44 30.11 -7.63
N GLN A 525 -29.55 31.08 -7.84
CA GLN A 525 -29.86 32.28 -8.60
C GLN A 525 -29.51 32.07 -10.07
N GLY A 526 -30.54 31.89 -10.91
CA GLY A 526 -30.34 31.74 -12.34
C GLY A 526 -31.26 30.67 -12.92
N ARG A 527 -30.97 30.27 -14.16
CA ARG A 527 -31.54 29.06 -14.73
C ARG A 527 -30.59 27.90 -14.47
N GLU A 528 -31.14 26.75 -14.15
CA GLU A 528 -30.40 25.51 -13.90
C GLU A 528 -29.36 25.22 -15.00
N GLU A 529 -29.73 25.32 -16.28
CA GLU A 529 -28.78 25.02 -17.37
C GLU A 529 -27.63 26.05 -17.45
N MET A 530 -27.92 27.31 -17.09
CA MET A 530 -26.89 28.36 -17.02
C MET A 530 -25.96 28.14 -15.83
N ASN A 531 -26.49 27.68 -14.71
CA ASN A 531 -25.77 27.37 -13.49
C ASN A 531 -24.89 26.12 -13.65
N GLN A 532 -25.39 25.10 -14.35
CA GLN A 532 -24.63 23.92 -14.76
C GLN A 532 -23.45 24.30 -15.68
N ALA A 533 -23.71 25.08 -16.73
CA ALA A 533 -22.65 25.52 -17.64
C ALA A 533 -21.63 26.45 -16.96
N LEU A 534 -22.07 27.31 -16.04
CA LEU A 534 -21.19 28.21 -15.31
C LEU A 534 -20.29 27.46 -14.32
N SER A 535 -20.84 26.54 -13.54
CA SER A 535 -20.07 25.70 -12.61
C SER A 535 -19.03 24.85 -13.34
N GLN A 536 -19.38 24.24 -14.49
CA GLN A 536 -18.45 23.46 -15.31
C GLN A 536 -17.26 24.33 -15.75
N ARG A 537 -17.53 25.50 -16.33
CA ARG A 537 -16.46 26.43 -16.78
C ARG A 537 -15.58 26.91 -15.63
N ARG A 538 -16.15 27.08 -14.42
CA ARG A 538 -15.39 27.45 -13.23
C ARG A 538 -14.45 26.34 -12.79
N ALA A 539 -14.90 25.09 -12.77
CA ALA A 539 -14.04 23.94 -12.48
C ALA A 539 -12.91 23.81 -13.52
N GLU A 540 -13.22 23.97 -14.81
CA GLU A 540 -12.22 23.98 -15.90
C GLU A 540 -11.21 25.14 -15.79
N ALA A 541 -11.66 26.32 -15.37
CA ALA A 541 -10.80 27.46 -15.12
C ALA A 541 -9.80 27.19 -13.99
N VAL A 542 -10.21 26.47 -12.95
CA VAL A 542 -9.31 26.03 -11.86
C VAL A 542 -8.28 25.03 -12.39
N VAL A 543 -8.69 24.02 -13.18
CA VAL A 543 -7.75 23.09 -13.83
C VAL A 543 -6.71 23.85 -14.67
N SER A 544 -7.18 24.80 -15.49
CA SER A 544 -6.31 25.61 -16.36
C SER A 544 -5.34 26.47 -15.56
N ALA A 545 -5.79 27.03 -14.43
CA ALA A 545 -4.95 27.83 -13.56
C ALA A 545 -3.88 27.00 -12.83
N LEU A 546 -4.18 25.74 -12.49
CA LEU A 546 -3.22 24.78 -11.93
C LEU A 546 -2.22 24.31 -12.99
N LEU A 547 -2.67 24.06 -14.23
CA LEU A 547 -1.80 23.72 -15.35
C LEU A 547 -0.76 24.83 -15.60
N ALA A 548 -1.19 26.10 -15.57
CA ALA A 548 -0.29 27.24 -15.72
C ALA A 548 0.81 27.30 -14.63
N ARG A 549 0.59 26.65 -13.49
CA ARG A 549 1.53 26.51 -12.36
C ARG A 549 2.35 25.22 -12.41
N ARG A 550 2.30 24.51 -13.54
CA ARG A 550 3.01 23.25 -13.80
C ARG A 550 2.54 22.09 -12.91
N VAL A 551 1.29 22.10 -12.48
CA VAL A 551 0.67 20.91 -11.88
C VAL A 551 0.32 19.93 -12.98
N LEU A 552 0.60 18.64 -12.78
CA LEU A 552 0.21 17.59 -13.72
C LEU A 552 -1.32 17.41 -13.66
N THR A 553 -2.04 17.88 -14.67
CA THR A 553 -3.52 17.87 -14.67
C THR A 553 -4.13 16.62 -15.30
N THR A 554 -3.32 15.67 -15.77
CA THR A 554 -3.81 14.43 -16.42
C THR A 554 -4.77 13.63 -15.54
N ASN A 555 -4.60 13.72 -14.22
CA ASN A 555 -5.40 13.01 -13.23
C ASN A 555 -6.47 13.91 -12.57
N LEU A 556 -6.66 15.15 -13.06
CA LEU A 556 -7.68 16.07 -12.56
C LEU A 556 -8.86 16.14 -13.52
N LYS A 557 -10.07 15.85 -13.05
CA LYS A 557 -11.31 15.96 -13.85
C LYS A 557 -12.18 17.09 -13.33
N ALA A 558 -12.69 17.95 -14.21
CA ALA A 558 -13.57 19.06 -13.85
C ALA A 558 -15.04 18.70 -14.10
N PHE A 559 -15.89 18.89 -13.08
CA PHE A 559 -17.33 18.69 -13.17
C PHE A 559 -18.09 19.88 -12.59
N GLY A 560 -19.07 20.38 -13.34
CA GLY A 560 -20.05 21.35 -12.88
C GLY A 560 -21.28 20.66 -12.34
N TYR A 561 -21.69 21.01 -11.13
CA TYR A 561 -22.88 20.48 -10.47
C TYR A 561 -24.03 21.49 -10.37
N GLY A 562 -23.81 22.71 -10.85
CA GLY A 562 -24.79 23.78 -10.76
C GLY A 562 -25.26 24.00 -9.32
N GLU A 563 -26.58 24.05 -9.15
CA GLU A 563 -27.25 24.29 -7.88
C GLU A 563 -27.80 23.02 -7.21
N GLU A 564 -27.53 21.84 -7.77
CA GLU A 564 -28.14 20.56 -7.41
C GLU A 564 -27.76 20.08 -5.99
N TYR A 565 -26.59 20.50 -5.47
CA TYR A 565 -26.05 20.08 -4.17
C TYR A 565 -25.74 21.28 -3.25
N PRO A 566 -26.77 21.93 -2.67
CA PRO A 566 -26.59 23.02 -1.73
C PRO A 566 -26.10 22.50 -0.37
N ILE A 567 -25.16 23.23 0.23
CA ILE A 567 -24.62 22.95 1.58
C ILE A 567 -25.14 23.92 2.64
N ALA A 568 -25.83 24.98 2.21
CA ALA A 568 -26.46 25.98 3.04
C ALA A 568 -27.75 26.51 2.40
N ASP A 569 -28.54 27.22 3.20
CA ASP A 569 -29.82 27.77 2.79
C ASP A 569 -29.68 28.87 1.73
N ASN A 570 -30.28 28.66 0.55
CA ASN A 570 -30.25 29.62 -0.56
C ASN A 570 -31.08 30.89 -0.31
N ASP A 571 -31.91 30.92 0.74
CA ASP A 571 -32.71 32.10 1.07
C ASP A 571 -31.86 33.23 1.68
N THR A 572 -30.72 32.89 2.29
CA THR A 572 -29.79 33.85 2.90
C THR A 572 -28.62 34.21 1.97
N GLU A 573 -28.08 35.43 2.08
CA GLU A 573 -26.89 35.79 1.27
C GLU A 573 -25.67 34.98 1.71
N GLU A 574 -25.55 34.75 3.01
CA GLU A 574 -24.50 33.94 3.61
C GLU A 574 -24.54 32.49 3.10
N GLY A 575 -25.73 31.90 2.99
CA GLY A 575 -25.89 30.54 2.47
C GLY A 575 -25.69 30.43 0.96
N ARG A 576 -26.11 31.44 0.17
CA ARG A 576 -25.76 31.51 -1.27
C ARG A 576 -24.25 31.59 -1.48
N GLU A 577 -23.55 32.42 -0.70
CA GLU A 577 -22.08 32.50 -0.76
C GLU A 577 -21.39 31.21 -0.27
N ALA A 578 -22.02 30.45 0.63
CA ALA A 578 -21.54 29.12 0.98
C ALA A 578 -21.69 28.12 -0.18
N ASN A 579 -22.81 28.19 -0.92
CA ASN A 579 -23.09 27.29 -2.05
C ASN A 579 -22.21 27.58 -3.29
N ARG A 580 -21.80 28.84 -3.50
CA ARG A 580 -20.82 29.24 -4.53
C ARG A 580 -19.41 28.78 -4.16
N ARG A 581 -19.05 27.53 -4.50
CA ARG A 581 -17.77 26.92 -4.06
C ARG A 581 -17.12 26.01 -5.10
N ILE A 582 -15.84 25.74 -4.86
CA ILE A 582 -15.06 24.69 -5.52
C ILE A 582 -14.69 23.66 -4.46
N GLU A 583 -14.78 22.39 -4.80
CA GLU A 583 -14.36 21.28 -3.94
C GLU A 583 -13.48 20.31 -4.71
N PHE A 584 -12.58 19.65 -3.97
CA PHE A 584 -11.78 18.54 -4.49
C PHE A 584 -12.23 17.24 -3.80
N SER A 585 -12.41 16.18 -4.57
CA SER A 585 -12.70 14.83 -4.08
C SER A 585 -11.88 13.79 -4.84
N LEU A 586 -11.80 12.56 -4.34
CA LEU A 586 -11.17 11.47 -5.10
C LEU A 586 -12.10 11.02 -6.24
N VAL A 587 -11.53 10.67 -7.39
CA VAL A 587 -12.33 10.14 -8.52
C VAL A 587 -13.00 8.83 -8.08
N GLY A 588 -14.32 8.76 -8.22
CA GLY A 588 -15.13 7.57 -7.85
C GLY A 588 -15.70 7.61 -6.43
N GLU A 589 -15.42 8.65 -5.65
CA GLU A 589 -16.11 8.92 -4.39
C GLU A 589 -17.53 9.43 -4.72
N THR A 590 -18.57 8.64 -4.39
CA THR A 590 -19.97 9.01 -4.65
C THR A 590 -20.35 10.18 -3.74
N ARG A 591 -20.81 11.30 -4.32
CA ARG A 591 -21.26 12.49 -3.59
C ARG A 591 -22.70 12.38 -3.12
#